data_AF-A0AAC8QQT7-F1
#
_entry.id   AF-A0AAC8QQT7-F1
#
_cell.length_a   1.000
_cell.length_b   1.000
_cell.length_c   1.000
_cell.angle_alpha   90.00
_cell.angle_beta   90.00
_cell.angle_gamma   90.00
#
_symmetry.space_group_name_H-M   'P 1'
#
loop_
_entity.id
_entity.type
_entity.pdbx_description
1 polymer ?
#
loop_
_entity_poly.entity_id
_entity_poly.type
_entity_poly.pdbx_seq_one_letter_code
_entity_poly.pdbx_strand_id
1 'polypeptide(L)' 'MRATEQSEEEMAKAIGYIVMELENTGCAITAETINARLELRKECGKAFAEMAAKKPYQIRFNESLCG' A
#
# COMPACT_ATOMS: atom_id res chain seq x y z
N MET A 1 4.57 -1.21 23.88
CA MET A 1 4.93 -0.05 23.06
C MET A 1 5.52 -0.48 21.70
N ARG A 2 4.97 -1.51 21.03
CA ARG A 2 5.53 -2.08 19.76
C ARG A 2 4.77 -1.67 18.49
N ALA A 3 3.54 -1.15 18.62
CA ALA A 3 2.71 -0.80 17.46
C ALA A 3 3.19 0.47 16.74
N THR A 4 3.88 1.37 17.44
CA THR A 4 4.38 2.64 16.91
C THR A 4 5.63 2.44 16.04
N GLU A 5 6.55 1.58 16.46
CA GLU A 5 7.77 1.26 15.70
C GLU A 5 7.46 0.51 14.40
N GLN A 6 6.49 -0.42 14.46
CA GLN A 6 6.01 -1.15 13.28
C GLN A 6 5.37 -0.21 12.25
N SER A 7 4.64 0.82 12.74
CA SER A 7 4.05 1.86 11.89
C SER A 7 5.08 2.75 11.20
N GLU A 8 6.22 3.02 11.83
CA GLU A 8 7.30 3.84 11.24
C GLU A 8 8.03 3.08 10.12
N GLU A 9 8.32 1.80 10.34
CA GLU A 9 8.98 0.95 9.34
C GLU A 9 8.09 0.75 8.10
N GLU A 10 6.79 0.54 8.29
CA GLU A 10 5.82 0.46 7.20
C GLU A 10 5.69 1.77 6.43
N MET A 11 5.71 2.91 7.14
CA MET A 11 5.69 4.23 6.51
C MET A 11 6.97 4.47 5.69
N ALA A 12 8.14 4.11 6.21
CA ALA A 12 9.41 4.21 5.49
C ALA A 12 9.40 3.35 4.21
N LYS A 13 8.86 2.12 4.28
CA LYS A 13 8.68 1.26 3.10
C LYS A 13 7.76 1.90 2.07
N ALA A 14 6.62 2.45 2.50
CA ALA A 14 5.67 3.11 1.60
C ALA A 14 6.31 4.30 0.86
N ILE A 15 7.09 5.13 1.57
CA ILE A 15 7.83 6.24 0.98
C ILE A 15 8.87 5.72 -0.01
N GLY A 16 9.64 4.68 0.34
CA GLY A 16 10.63 4.06 -0.55
C GLY A 16 10.03 3.58 -1.88
N TYR A 17 8.86 2.93 -1.83
CA TYR A 17 8.14 2.53 -3.05
C TYR A 17 7.70 3.72 -3.90
N ILE A 18 7.21 4.80 -3.28
CA ILE A 18 6.76 6.00 -3.99
C ILE A 18 7.93 6.69 -4.68
N VAL A 19 9.08 6.80 -4.00
CA VAL A 19 10.29 7.40 -4.58
C VAL A 19 10.75 6.60 -5.81
N MET A 20 10.82 5.27 -5.70
CA MET A 20 11.19 4.40 -6.82
C MET A 20 10.20 4.52 -7.99
N GLU A 21 8.91 4.64 -7.72
CA GLU A 21 7.90 4.84 -8.76
C GLU A 21 8.06 6.20 -9.46
N LEU A 22 8.26 7.28 -8.70
CA LEU A 22 8.46 8.61 -9.24
C LEU A 22 9.73 8.70 -10.09
N GLU A 23 10.82 8.06 -9.65
CA GLU A 23 12.07 7.95 -10.41
C GLU A 23 11.84 7.23 -11.74
N ASN A 24 11.17 6.08 -11.72
CA ASN A 24 10.87 5.31 -12.93
C ASN A 24 9.97 6.05 -13.92
N THR A 25 9.08 6.92 -13.45
CA THR A 25 8.22 7.74 -14.33
C THR A 25 8.86 9.07 -14.72
N GLY A 26 10.08 9.36 -14.28
CA GLY A 26 10.74 10.67 -14.49
C GLY A 26 10.00 11.83 -13.84
N CYS A 27 9.19 11.56 -12.81
CA CYS A 27 8.50 12.59 -12.05
C CYS A 27 9.43 13.23 -11.01
N ALA A 28 9.19 14.50 -10.71
CA ALA A 28 9.93 15.20 -9.67
C ALA A 28 9.70 14.52 -8.29
N ILE A 29 10.79 14.22 -7.59
CA ILE A 29 10.75 13.66 -6.25
C ILE A 29 10.74 14.82 -5.26
N THR A 30 9.55 15.36 -5.00
CA THR A 30 9.34 16.40 -3.98
C THR A 30 8.43 15.90 -2.86
N ALA A 31 8.50 16.56 -1.71
CA ALA A 31 7.63 16.24 -0.57
C ALA A 31 6.14 16.31 -0.94
N GLU A 32 5.75 17.27 -1.78
CA GLU A 32 4.36 17.42 -2.27
C GLU A 32 3.93 16.21 -3.10
N THR A 33 4.78 15.75 -4.02
CA THR A 33 4.45 14.61 -4.90
C THR A 33 4.39 13.30 -4.10
N ILE A 34 5.28 13.13 -3.11
CA ILE A 34 5.25 11.98 -2.21
C ILE A 34 3.99 12.00 -1.35
N ASN A 35 3.64 13.14 -0.75
CA ASN A 35 2.45 13.28 0.09
C ASN A 35 1.16 13.03 -0.71
N ALA A 36 1.06 13.56 -1.93
CA ALA A 36 -0.09 13.29 -2.81
C ALA A 36 -0.27 11.79 -3.08
N ARG A 37 0.83 11.05 -3.31
CA ARG A 37 0.79 9.59 -3.51
C ARG A 37 0.47 8.82 -2.23
N LEU A 38 0.92 9.30 -1.07
CA LEU A 38 0.57 8.72 0.23
C LEU A 38 -0.93 8.89 0.52
N GLU A 39 -1.52 10.05 0.25
CA GLU A 39 -2.95 10.29 0.44
C GLU A 39 -3.80 9.41 -0.50
N LEU A 40 -3.41 9.29 -1.78
CA LEU A 40 -4.06 8.35 -2.71
C LEU A 40 -4.00 6.91 -2.22
N ARG A 41 -2.90 6.47 -1.60
CA ARG A 41 -2.82 5.13 -0.98
C ARG A 41 -3.72 4.98 0.24
N LYS A 42 -3.87 6.01 1.07
CA LYS A 42 -4.81 5.99 2.20
C LYS A 42 -6.27 5.88 1.71
N GLU A 43 -6.62 6.60 0.65
CA GLU A 43 -7.94 6.54 0.02
C GLU A 43 -8.20 5.19 -0.67
N CYS A 44 -7.23 4.67 -1.43
CA CYS A 44 -7.31 3.33 -2.01
C CYS A 44 -7.40 2.24 -0.94
N GLY A 45 -6.65 2.35 0.16
CA GLY A 45 -6.70 1.43 1.29
C GLY A 45 -8.08 1.43 1.96
N LYS A 46 -8.69 2.60 2.16
CA LYS A 46 -10.08 2.72 2.61
C LYS A 46 -11.06 2.08 1.63
N ALA A 47 -10.95 2.38 0.34
CA ALA A 47 -11.82 1.81 -0.68
C ALA A 47 -11.70 0.28 -0.75
N PHE A 48 -10.50 -0.27 -0.64
CA PHE A 48 -10.25 -1.71 -0.58
C PHE A 48 -10.80 -2.34 0.70
N ALA A 49 -10.58 -1.71 1.86
CA ALA A 49 -11.11 -2.19 3.13
C ALA A 49 -12.65 -2.17 3.17
N GLU A 50 -13.28 -1.11 2.62
CA GLU A 50 -14.73 -1.02 2.48
C GLU A 50 -15.28 -2.05 1.48
N MET A 51 -14.56 -2.31 0.38
CA MET A 51 -14.94 -3.32 -0.61
C MET A 51 -14.78 -4.74 -0.05
N ALA A 52 -13.69 -5.02 0.67
CA ALA A 52 -13.44 -6.29 1.34
C ALA A 52 -14.43 -6.55 2.50
N ALA A 53 -14.84 -5.50 3.21
CA ALA A 53 -15.89 -5.59 4.23
C ALA A 53 -17.27 -5.89 3.63
N LYS A 54 -17.57 -5.36 2.43
CA LYS A 54 -18.85 -5.60 1.72
C LYS A 54 -18.88 -6.90 0.92
N LYS A 55 -17.75 -7.39 0.45
CA LYS A 55 -17.58 -8.69 -0.19
C LYS A 55 -16.31 -9.33 0.37
N PRO A 56 -16.42 -10.19 1.40
CA PRO A 56 -15.25 -10.94 1.84
C PRO A 56 -14.76 -11.75 0.64
N TYR A 57 -13.54 -11.46 0.17
CA TYR A 57 -12.91 -12.25 -0.86
C TYR A 57 -12.80 -13.68 -0.33
N GLN A 58 -13.67 -14.58 -0.78
CA GLN A 58 -13.49 -16.00 -0.57
C GLN A 58 -12.30 -16.42 -1.43
N ILE A 59 -11.10 -16.34 -0.85
CA ILE A 59 -9.93 -17.02 -1.39
C ILE A 59 -10.23 -18.51 -1.26
N ARG A 60 -10.76 -19.11 -2.33
CA ARG A 60 -10.81 -20.56 -2.45
C ARG A 60 -9.41 -21.00 -2.82
N PHE A 61 -8.70 -21.56 -1.85
CA PHE A 61 -7.48 -22.29 -2.15
C PHE A 61 -7.86 -23.46 -3.06
N ASN A 62 -7.39 -23.41 -4.31
CA ASN A 62 -7.48 -24.54 -5.21
C ASN A 62 -6.43 -25.55 -4.73
N GLU A 63 -6.86 -26.62 -4.07
CA GLU A 63 -5.98 -27.68 -3.56
C GLU A 63 -5.23 -28.45 -4.68
N SER A 64 -5.50 -28.14 -5.96
CA SER A 64 -4.84 -28.74 -7.13
C SER A 64 -3.38 -28.31 -7.34
N LEU A 65 -2.79 -27.46 -6.49
CA LEU A 65 -1.37 -27.07 -6.59
C LEU A 65 -0.45 -27.82 -5.62
N CYS A 66 -0.98 -28.80 -4.87
CA CYS A 66 -0.18 -29.73 -4.08
C CYS A 66 -0.25 -31.14 -4.69
N GLY A 67 0.67 -31.43 -5.64
CA GLY A 67 1.03 -32.80 -6.03
C GLY A 67 0.36 -33.32 -7.29
#